data_AF-A0A2W5PVB1-F1
#
_entry.id   AF-A0A2W5PVB1-F1
#
_cell.length_a   1.000
_cell.length_b   1.000
_cell.length_c   1.000
_cell.angle_alpha   90.00
_cell.angle_beta   90.00
_cell.angle_gamma   90.00
#
_symmetry.space_group_name_H-M   'P 1'
#
loop_
_entity.id
_entity.type
_entity.pdbx_description
1 polymer ?
#
loop_
_entity_poly.entity_id
_entity_poly.type
_entity_poly.pdbx_seq_one_letter_code
_entity_poly.pdbx_strand_id
1 'polypeptide(L)'
;MSFGYQPRRGYGTRRSGLSTIRDRSRPVGRASSWLMSGAAVSYPRLWRVPRGPIPRGATMEPPGFAARARTGDTRMFAMVVGIGVSLVNIVIHGLLTAVMVRAVKVHSELRIRAYPLLRVIAALIIAATILKFAHLIEIWVWSLSYAELGVTPEVSEDFTFAFVNYTTLGYGHVVPLPPWQVLGPMTAMNGVLLFGWSTAVLFQVMTEASRQFGFKY
;
A
#
# COMPACT_ATOMS: atom_id res chain seq x y z
N MET A 1 -35.39 57.05 -34.99
CA MET A 1 -36.45 56.04 -35.15
C MET A 1 -36.66 55.37 -33.80
N SER A 2 -37.84 55.58 -33.22
CA SER A 2 -38.18 55.29 -31.84
C SER A 2 -38.65 53.86 -31.61
N PHE A 3 -38.37 53.35 -30.42
CA PHE A 3 -38.96 52.15 -29.83
C PHE A 3 -40.49 52.23 -29.83
N GLY A 4 -41.15 51.13 -30.23
CA GLY A 4 -42.58 50.91 -30.13
C GLY A 4 -42.87 49.54 -29.52
N TYR A 5 -43.73 49.53 -28.52
CA TYR A 5 -44.03 48.43 -27.61
C TYR A 5 -45.43 47.85 -27.91
N GLN A 6 -45.58 46.51 -27.73
CA GLN A 6 -46.80 45.70 -27.51
C GLN A 6 -47.82 45.49 -28.66
N PRO A 7 -48.80 44.52 -28.57
CA PRO A 7 -49.03 43.43 -27.59
C PRO A 7 -49.52 42.07 -28.20
N ARG A 8 -49.57 40.97 -27.41
CA ARG A 8 -50.80 40.25 -27.00
C ARG A 8 -50.57 38.85 -26.40
N ARG A 9 -51.40 38.56 -25.38
CA ARG A 9 -51.53 37.33 -24.59
C ARG A 9 -52.18 36.19 -25.38
N GLY A 10 -51.84 34.95 -25.02
CA GLY A 10 -52.61 33.74 -25.32
C GLY A 10 -52.27 32.63 -24.33
N TYR A 11 -53.24 32.28 -23.49
CA TYR A 11 -53.15 31.24 -22.46
C TYR A 11 -53.08 29.83 -23.08
N GLY A 12 -52.20 28.98 -22.57
CA GLY A 12 -52.11 27.57 -22.92
C GLY A 12 -51.66 26.75 -21.73
N THR A 13 -52.62 26.25 -20.96
CA THR A 13 -52.45 25.33 -19.84
C THR A 13 -51.91 23.99 -20.34
N ARG A 14 -50.61 23.70 -20.11
CA ARG A 14 -50.07 22.36 -20.34
C ARG A 14 -49.89 21.63 -19.01
N ARG A 15 -50.83 20.71 -18.78
CA ARG A 15 -50.91 19.77 -17.66
C ARG A 15 -49.57 19.07 -17.42
N SER A 16 -49.12 19.12 -16.18
CA SER A 16 -48.13 18.24 -15.57
C SER A 16 -48.61 16.79 -15.67
N GLY A 17 -48.02 16.02 -16.58
CA GLY A 17 -48.16 14.58 -16.62
C GLY A 17 -47.42 13.97 -15.43
N LEU A 18 -48.17 13.71 -14.35
CA LEU A 18 -47.79 12.81 -13.27
C LEU A 18 -47.54 11.42 -13.88
N SER A 19 -46.27 11.06 -14.01
CA SER A 19 -45.87 9.69 -14.27
C SER A 19 -46.15 8.86 -13.02
N THR A 20 -47.11 7.97 -13.18
CA THR A 20 -47.61 7.01 -12.20
C THR A 20 -46.45 6.19 -11.63
N ILE A 21 -46.05 6.49 -10.38
CA ILE A 21 -45.23 5.60 -9.56
C ILE A 21 -46.11 4.40 -9.23
N ARG A 22 -45.97 3.34 -10.01
CA ARG A 22 -46.63 2.05 -9.77
C ARG A 22 -45.86 1.37 -8.64
N ASP A 23 -46.48 1.38 -7.47
CA ASP A 23 -46.14 0.56 -6.30
C ASP A 23 -45.96 -0.91 -6.71
N ARG A 24 -44.70 -1.38 -6.65
CA ARG A 24 -44.35 -2.80 -6.72
C ARG A 24 -44.30 -3.32 -5.29
N SER A 25 -45.47 -3.70 -4.77
CA SER A 25 -45.59 -4.59 -3.63
C SER A 25 -44.96 -5.94 -3.98
N ARG A 26 -43.68 -6.12 -3.59
CA ARG A 26 -43.01 -7.42 -3.59
C ARG A 26 -43.67 -8.29 -2.52
N PRO A 27 -44.02 -9.56 -2.80
CA PRO A 27 -44.46 -10.47 -1.76
C PRO A 27 -43.31 -10.70 -0.79
N VAL A 28 -43.52 -10.34 0.48
CA VAL A 28 -42.64 -10.65 1.59
C VAL A 28 -42.50 -12.17 1.65
N GLY A 29 -41.33 -12.67 1.25
CA GLY A 29 -40.97 -14.07 1.36
C GLY A 29 -41.01 -14.50 2.83
N ARG A 30 -41.76 -15.58 3.08
CA ARG A 30 -41.75 -16.44 4.27
C ARG A 30 -40.51 -16.22 5.15
N ALA A 31 -40.74 -15.65 6.33
CA ALA A 31 -39.78 -15.68 7.43
C ALA A 31 -39.38 -17.13 7.69
N SER A 32 -38.10 -17.43 7.45
CA SER A 32 -37.51 -18.73 7.69
C SER A 32 -37.51 -19.03 9.19
N SER A 33 -38.06 -20.17 9.56
CA SER A 33 -38.24 -20.73 10.91
C SER A 33 -36.97 -21.05 11.69
N TRP A 34 -35.80 -20.52 11.29
CA TRP A 34 -34.49 -20.82 11.89
C TRP A 34 -34.13 -19.97 13.12
N LEU A 35 -34.95 -18.97 13.48
CA LEU A 35 -34.69 -18.07 14.61
C LEU A 35 -35.29 -18.54 15.95
N MET A 36 -35.86 -19.75 16.01
CA MET A 36 -36.49 -20.31 17.23
C MET A 36 -35.81 -21.60 17.74
N SER A 37 -34.63 -21.96 17.20
CA SER A 37 -33.81 -23.05 17.78
C SER A 37 -32.80 -22.45 18.74
N GLY A 38 -33.19 -22.33 20.02
CA GLY A 38 -32.32 -22.00 21.13
C GLY A 38 -31.29 -23.10 21.39
N ALA A 39 -30.27 -23.21 20.53
CA ALA A 39 -29.07 -23.98 20.82
C ALA A 39 -28.27 -23.21 21.87
N ALA A 40 -28.34 -23.66 23.13
CA ALA A 40 -27.51 -23.19 24.21
C ALA A 40 -26.03 -23.36 23.83
N VAL A 41 -25.34 -22.24 23.60
CA VAL A 41 -23.88 -22.22 23.40
C VAL A 41 -23.23 -22.72 24.68
N SER A 42 -22.77 -23.97 24.66
CA SER A 42 -22.00 -24.57 25.74
C SER A 42 -20.58 -24.01 25.72
N TYR A 43 -20.26 -23.12 26.65
CA TYR A 43 -18.89 -22.66 26.85
C TYR A 43 -18.07 -23.80 27.50
N PRO A 44 -16.92 -24.20 26.94
CA PRO A 44 -16.05 -25.16 27.58
C PRO A 44 -15.50 -24.59 28.89
N ARG A 45 -15.62 -25.38 29.96
CA ARG A 45 -15.32 -25.05 31.36
C ARG A 45 -13.80 -25.03 31.64
N LEU A 46 -13.02 -24.30 30.85
CA LEU A 46 -11.55 -24.38 30.85
C LEU A 46 -10.85 -23.47 31.87
N TRP A 47 -11.55 -22.59 32.58
CA TRP A 47 -10.97 -21.81 33.67
C TRP A 47 -11.50 -22.31 35.02
N ARG A 48 -10.81 -23.28 35.63
CA ARG A 48 -10.94 -23.53 37.07
C ARG A 48 -9.74 -22.89 37.76
N VAL A 49 -9.98 -21.82 38.50
CA VAL A 49 -8.96 -21.27 39.40
C VAL A 49 -8.66 -22.34 40.46
N PRO A 50 -7.42 -22.85 40.57
CA PRO A 50 -7.08 -23.84 41.58
C PRO A 50 -7.30 -23.24 42.97
N ARG A 51 -8.30 -23.76 43.70
CA ARG A 51 -8.51 -23.41 45.11
C ARG A 51 -7.63 -24.30 45.98
N GLY A 52 -6.34 -23.99 46.04
CA GLY A 52 -5.37 -24.62 46.93
C GLY A 52 -4.54 -23.56 47.66
N PRO A 53 -3.91 -23.89 48.80
CA PRO A 53 -2.99 -22.98 49.47
C PRO A 53 -1.87 -22.60 48.51
N ILE A 54 -1.69 -21.31 48.23
CA ILE A 54 -0.60 -20.82 47.39
C ILE A 54 0.72 -21.17 48.10
N PRO A 55 1.62 -21.96 47.50
CA PRO A 55 2.90 -22.30 48.11
C PRO A 55 3.70 -21.01 48.38
N ARG A 56 3.84 -20.62 49.64
CA ARG A 56 4.72 -19.49 50.03
C ARG A 56 6.15 -19.98 49.99
N GLY A 57 6.91 -19.57 48.97
CA GLY A 57 8.35 -19.85 48.87
C GLY A 57 8.84 -20.42 47.55
N ALA A 58 7.95 -20.77 46.61
CA ALA A 58 8.39 -20.97 45.22
C ALA A 58 8.61 -19.59 44.61
N THR A 59 9.85 -19.27 44.20
CA THR A 59 10.09 -18.20 43.22
C THR A 59 9.38 -18.64 41.93
N MET A 60 8.10 -18.29 41.85
CA MET A 60 7.25 -18.58 40.69
C MET A 60 7.68 -17.58 39.62
N GLU A 61 8.84 -17.83 38.98
CA GLU A 61 9.13 -17.21 37.69
C GLU A 61 7.94 -17.55 36.79
N PRO A 62 7.09 -16.57 36.43
CA PRO A 62 5.86 -16.87 35.74
C PRO A 62 6.24 -17.57 34.42
N PRO A 63 5.61 -18.72 34.09
CA PRO A 63 5.93 -19.48 32.89
C PRO A 63 5.71 -18.58 31.67
N GLY A 64 6.79 -17.98 31.18
CA GLY A 64 6.71 -16.96 30.13
C GLY A 64 7.69 -15.80 30.25
N PHE A 65 8.24 -15.46 31.42
CA PHE A 65 9.16 -14.31 31.52
C PHE A 65 10.45 -14.53 30.68
N ALA A 66 11.11 -15.67 30.85
CA ALA A 66 12.27 -16.04 30.05
C ALA A 66 11.95 -16.23 28.55
N ALA A 67 10.76 -16.71 28.20
CA ALA A 67 10.33 -16.83 26.81
C ALA A 67 10.04 -15.46 26.17
N ARG A 68 9.46 -14.53 26.94
CA ARG A 68 9.18 -13.15 26.53
C ARG A 68 10.47 -12.33 26.38
N ALA A 69 11.45 -12.54 27.27
CA ALA A 69 12.78 -11.95 27.15
C ALA A 69 13.50 -12.43 25.87
N ARG A 70 13.57 -13.75 25.65
CA ARG A 70 14.17 -14.33 24.42
C ARG A 70 13.48 -13.84 23.15
N THR A 71 12.15 -13.72 23.16
CA THR A 71 11.38 -13.19 22.03
C THR A 71 11.62 -11.69 21.82
N GLY A 72 11.86 -10.94 22.89
CA GLY A 72 12.24 -9.53 22.84
C GLY A 72 13.56 -9.30 22.12
N ASP A 73 14.58 -10.08 22.47
CA ASP A 73 15.91 -9.98 21.86
C ASP A 73 15.88 -10.26 20.36
N THR A 74 15.13 -11.29 19.93
CA THR A 74 15.00 -11.62 18.50
C THR A 74 14.22 -10.56 17.73
N ARG A 75 13.21 -9.93 18.35
CA ARG A 75 12.47 -8.82 17.71
C ARG A 75 13.32 -7.57 17.56
N MET A 76 14.16 -7.24 18.54
CA MET A 76 15.12 -6.14 18.43
C MET A 76 16.13 -6.42 17.31
N PHE A 77 16.63 -7.66 17.22
CA PHE A 77 17.49 -8.08 16.12
C PHE A 77 16.79 -7.92 14.75
N ALA A 78 15.54 -8.37 14.62
CA ALA A 78 14.77 -8.20 13.39
C ALA A 78 14.62 -6.71 13.00
N MET A 79 14.44 -5.80 13.96
CA MET A 79 14.40 -4.36 13.69
C MET A 79 15.75 -3.84 13.18
N VAL A 80 16.87 -4.23 13.78
CA VAL A 80 18.20 -3.82 13.33
C VAL A 80 18.46 -4.30 11.90
N VAL A 81 18.10 -5.56 11.61
CA VAL A 81 18.22 -6.12 10.26
C VAL A 81 17.34 -5.36 9.27
N GLY A 82 16.06 -5.13 9.61
CA GLY A 82 15.15 -4.39 8.74
C GLY A 82 15.61 -2.95 8.47
N ILE A 83 16.23 -2.27 9.45
CA ILE A 83 16.86 -0.96 9.26
C ILE A 83 18.05 -1.08 8.30
N GLY A 84 18.92 -2.07 8.51
CA GLY A 84 20.07 -2.32 7.65
C GLY A 84 19.68 -2.53 6.19
N VAL A 85 18.71 -3.42 5.93
CA VAL A 85 18.19 -3.70 4.59
C VAL A 85 17.55 -2.45 3.97
N SER A 86 16.78 -1.69 4.75
CA SER A 86 16.18 -0.43 4.29
C SER A 86 17.24 0.60 3.87
N LEU A 87 18.33 0.74 4.64
CA LEU A 87 19.44 1.64 4.32
C LEU A 87 20.16 1.22 3.03
N VAL A 88 20.40 -0.08 2.84
CA VAL A 88 20.95 -0.63 1.60
C VAL A 88 20.07 -0.23 0.41
N ASN A 89 18.75 -0.41 0.51
CA ASN A 89 17.83 0.01 -0.55
C ASN A 89 17.84 1.52 -0.79
N ILE A 90 17.90 2.34 0.26
CA ILE A 90 17.98 3.80 0.11
C ILE A 90 19.25 4.20 -0.65
N VAL A 91 20.39 3.56 -0.37
CA VAL A 91 21.65 3.81 -1.09
C VAL A 91 21.54 3.37 -2.55
N ILE A 92 21.02 2.17 -2.80
CA ILE A 92 20.80 1.65 -4.16
C ILE A 92 19.91 2.62 -4.96
N HIS A 93 18.77 3.00 -4.40
CA HIS A 93 17.82 3.91 -5.02
C HIS A 93 18.45 5.28 -5.29
N GLY A 94 19.16 5.84 -4.30
CA GLY A 94 19.86 7.11 -4.42
C GLY A 94 20.90 7.11 -5.54
N LEU A 95 21.70 6.05 -5.66
CA LEU A 95 22.69 5.91 -6.72
C LEU A 95 22.04 5.77 -8.10
N LEU A 96 21.03 4.90 -8.23
CA LEU A 96 20.31 4.69 -9.49
C LEU A 96 19.61 5.96 -9.97
N THR A 97 18.93 6.67 -9.07
CA THR A 97 18.28 7.95 -9.39
C THR A 97 19.29 9.04 -9.72
N ALA A 98 20.43 9.11 -9.03
CA ALA A 98 21.48 10.08 -9.36
C ALA A 98 22.09 9.83 -10.75
N VAL A 99 22.38 8.57 -11.10
CA VAL A 99 22.89 8.19 -12.43
C VAL A 99 21.84 8.49 -13.50
N MET A 100 20.57 8.13 -13.27
CA MET A 100 19.47 8.41 -14.19
C MET A 100 19.33 9.91 -14.46
N VAL A 101 19.27 10.74 -13.42
CA VAL A 101 19.13 12.20 -13.57
C VAL A 101 20.32 12.80 -14.33
N ARG A 102 21.55 12.32 -14.07
CA ARG A 102 22.74 12.76 -14.82
C ARG A 102 22.64 12.36 -16.30
N ALA A 103 22.23 11.13 -16.60
CA ALA A 103 22.08 10.66 -17.98
C ALA A 103 21.02 11.46 -18.75
N VAL A 104 19.87 11.76 -18.13
CA VAL A 104 18.81 12.59 -18.72
C VAL A 104 19.33 14.00 -19.02
N LYS A 105 20.08 14.62 -18.10
CA LYS A 105 20.66 15.95 -18.31
C LYS A 105 21.63 15.98 -19.48
N VAL A 106 22.60 15.06 -19.53
CA VAL A 106 23.60 14.98 -20.61
C VAL A 106 22.95 14.77 -21.97
N HIS A 107 21.93 13.90 -22.06
CA HIS A 107 21.27 13.62 -23.33
C HIS A 107 20.38 14.79 -23.82
N SER A 108 19.90 15.63 -22.90
CA SER A 108 19.09 16.81 -23.26
C SER A 108 19.87 17.90 -24.02
N GLU A 109 21.21 17.90 -23.92
CA GLU A 109 22.08 18.87 -24.62
C GLU A 109 22.21 18.58 -26.13
N LEU A 110 21.79 17.40 -26.59
CA LEU A 110 21.74 17.03 -28.01
C LEU A 110 20.50 17.64 -28.69
N ARG A 111 20.66 18.91 -29.10
CA ARG A 111 19.64 19.74 -29.76
C ARG A 111 19.17 19.15 -31.11
N ILE A 112 17.96 18.58 -31.14
CA ILE A 112 17.16 18.42 -32.37
C ILE A 112 15.81 19.13 -32.13
N ARG A 113 15.42 20.03 -33.03
CA ARG A 113 14.36 21.05 -32.79
C ARG A 113 12.92 20.54 -32.92
N ALA A 114 12.70 19.24 -33.12
CA ALA A 114 11.39 18.69 -33.45
C ALA A 114 10.67 18.06 -32.24
N TYR A 115 9.41 18.46 -32.05
CA TYR A 115 8.39 17.91 -31.13
C TYR A 115 8.70 17.99 -29.61
N PRO A 116 8.54 19.17 -28.97
CA PRO A 116 8.82 19.37 -27.54
C PRO A 116 8.02 18.43 -26.61
N LEU A 117 6.73 18.25 -26.87
CA LEU A 117 5.87 17.39 -26.05
C LEU A 117 6.30 15.92 -26.08
N LEU A 118 6.65 15.38 -27.25
CA LEU A 118 7.09 13.99 -27.39
C LEU A 118 8.39 13.72 -26.62
N ARG A 119 9.27 14.71 -26.50
CA ARG A 119 10.50 14.61 -25.70
C ARG A 119 10.21 14.52 -24.21
N VAL A 120 9.29 15.33 -23.69
CA VAL A 120 8.87 15.25 -22.28
C VAL A 120 8.25 13.88 -21.99
N ILE A 121 7.35 13.41 -22.86
CA ILE A 121 6.73 12.09 -22.73
C ILE A 121 7.79 10.98 -22.76
N ALA A 122 8.72 11.02 -23.71
CA ALA A 122 9.79 10.03 -23.81
C ALA A 122 10.69 10.02 -22.57
N ALA A 123 11.08 11.20 -22.07
CA ALA A 123 11.89 11.32 -20.86
C ALA A 123 11.19 10.72 -19.63
N LEU A 124 9.88 10.97 -19.48
CA LEU A 124 9.09 10.40 -18.38
C LEU A 124 8.92 8.87 -18.51
N ILE A 125 8.68 8.35 -19.72
CA ILE A 125 8.57 6.90 -19.95
C ILE A 125 9.90 6.20 -19.61
N ILE A 126 11.02 6.77 -20.06
CA ILE A 126 12.35 6.22 -19.78
C ILE A 126 12.63 6.27 -18.28
N ALA A 127 12.40 7.42 -17.62
CA ALA A 127 12.61 7.58 -16.19
C ALA A 127 11.72 6.62 -15.37
N ALA A 128 10.42 6.55 -15.66
CA ALA A 128 9.49 5.65 -14.97
C ALA A 128 9.87 4.18 -15.16
N THR A 129 10.37 3.81 -16.34
CA THR A 129 10.85 2.45 -16.62
C THR A 129 12.08 2.11 -15.78
N ILE A 130 13.07 3.01 -15.72
CA ILE A 130 14.27 2.83 -14.90
C ILE A 130 13.90 2.72 -13.42
N LEU A 131 13.03 3.61 -12.92
CA LEU A 131 12.56 3.59 -11.53
C LEU A 131 11.80 2.28 -11.20
N LYS A 132 10.98 1.78 -12.14
CA LYS A 132 10.32 0.47 -11.98
C LYS A 132 11.36 -0.65 -11.78
N PHE A 133 12.42 -0.67 -12.58
CA PHE A 133 13.49 -1.66 -12.41
C PHE A 133 14.27 -1.47 -11.11
N ALA A 134 14.50 -0.23 -10.67
CA ALA A 134 15.10 0.06 -9.36
C ALA A 134 14.27 -0.55 -8.22
N HIS A 135 12.95 -0.34 -8.23
CA HIS A 135 12.04 -0.94 -7.25
C HIS A 135 12.03 -2.47 -7.30
N LEU A 136 12.13 -3.08 -8.48
CA LEU A 136 12.26 -4.53 -8.57
C LEU A 136 13.55 -5.01 -7.89
N ILE A 137 14.69 -4.35 -8.12
CA ILE A 137 15.96 -4.69 -7.45
C ILE A 137 15.82 -4.58 -5.92
N GLU A 138 15.19 -3.53 -5.42
CA GLU A 138 14.97 -3.32 -3.99
C GLU A 138 14.05 -4.40 -3.36
N ILE A 139 13.04 -4.86 -4.11
CA ILE A 139 12.21 -6.00 -3.73
C ILE A 139 13.04 -7.28 -3.69
N TRP A 140 13.94 -7.49 -4.66
CA TRP A 140 14.86 -8.62 -4.66
C TRP A 140 15.79 -8.60 -3.43
N VAL A 141 16.30 -7.44 -3.04
CA VAL A 141 17.13 -7.30 -1.83
C VAL A 141 16.37 -7.73 -0.57
N TRP A 142 15.10 -7.32 -0.45
CA TRP A 142 14.23 -7.78 0.64
C TRP A 142 13.95 -9.28 0.57
N SER A 143 13.64 -9.81 -0.61
CA SER A 143 13.39 -11.24 -0.83
C SER A 143 14.59 -12.09 -0.42
N LEU A 144 15.81 -11.70 -0.80
CA LEU A 144 17.02 -12.41 -0.43
C LEU A 144 17.23 -12.35 1.08
N SER A 145 17.02 -11.18 1.69
CA SER A 145 17.11 -11.03 3.15
C SER A 145 16.13 -11.95 3.89
N TYR A 146 14.94 -12.17 3.33
CA TYR A 146 13.95 -13.08 3.90
C TYR A 146 14.35 -14.55 3.79
N ALA A 147 14.91 -14.94 2.64
CA ALA A 147 15.42 -16.28 2.42
C ALA A 147 16.55 -16.64 3.39
N GLU A 148 17.51 -15.72 3.60
CA GLU A 148 18.63 -15.93 4.53
C GLU A 148 18.19 -16.03 6.00
N LEU A 149 17.10 -15.33 6.37
CA LEU A 149 16.59 -15.31 7.74
C LEU A 149 15.50 -16.37 8.01
N GLY A 150 15.02 -17.06 6.98
CA GLY A 150 13.90 -18.00 7.07
C GLY A 150 12.63 -17.30 7.57
N VAL A 151 12.28 -16.15 6.99
CA VAL A 151 11.16 -15.32 7.46
C VAL A 151 9.82 -15.97 7.16
N THR A 152 9.68 -16.56 5.97
CA THR A 152 8.46 -17.21 5.50
C THR A 152 8.49 -18.72 5.79
N PRO A 153 7.32 -19.40 5.80
CA PRO A 153 7.26 -20.85 5.96
C PRO A 153 7.91 -21.63 4.80
N GLU A 154 7.85 -21.09 3.58
CA GLU A 154 8.40 -21.68 2.36
C GLU A 154 9.22 -20.65 1.58
N VAL A 155 10.46 -20.98 1.24
CA VAL A 155 11.40 -20.08 0.52
C VAL A 155 10.86 -19.61 -0.84
N SER A 156 10.02 -20.42 -1.48
CA SER A 156 9.31 -20.08 -2.72
C SER A 156 8.40 -18.86 -2.57
N GLU A 157 8.00 -18.52 -1.35
CA GLU A 157 7.10 -17.41 -1.04
C GLU A 157 7.82 -16.11 -0.68
N ASP A 158 9.15 -16.12 -0.46
CA ASP A 158 9.91 -14.96 0.01
C ASP A 158 9.80 -13.77 -0.95
N PHE A 159 9.91 -14.02 -2.26
CA PHE A 159 9.77 -12.98 -3.27
C PHE A 159 8.37 -12.39 -3.27
N THR A 160 7.35 -13.25 -3.25
CA THR A 160 5.94 -12.83 -3.21
C THR A 160 5.65 -12.04 -1.94
N PHE A 161 6.14 -12.49 -0.78
CA PHE A 161 5.98 -11.81 0.48
C PHE A 161 6.69 -10.44 0.49
N ALA A 162 7.92 -10.35 -0.01
CA ALA A 162 8.62 -9.07 -0.18
C ALA A 162 7.85 -8.14 -1.11
N PHE A 163 7.41 -8.63 -2.27
CA PHE A 163 6.72 -7.84 -3.28
C PHE A 163 5.41 -7.24 -2.73
N VAL A 164 4.58 -8.05 -2.09
CA VAL A 164 3.26 -7.60 -1.60
C VAL A 164 3.39 -6.66 -0.41
N ASN A 165 4.41 -6.81 0.44
CA ASN A 165 4.66 -5.87 1.53
C ASN A 165 5.26 -4.57 0.98
N TYR A 166 6.28 -4.65 0.13
CA TYR A 166 6.97 -3.49 -0.43
C TYR A 166 6.01 -2.58 -1.22
N THR A 167 5.09 -3.18 -1.98
CA THR A 167 4.04 -2.46 -2.72
C THR A 167 2.81 -2.12 -1.87
N THR A 168 2.82 -2.44 -0.58
CA THR A 168 1.72 -2.24 0.39
C THR A 168 0.42 -2.97 0.07
N LEU A 169 0.46 -3.96 -0.82
CA LEU A 169 -0.70 -4.72 -1.25
C LEU A 169 -1.23 -5.66 -0.17
N GLY A 170 -0.33 -6.34 0.56
CA GLY A 170 -0.65 -7.05 1.79
C GLY A 170 -1.74 -8.14 1.69
N TYR A 171 -1.64 -9.07 0.74
CA TYR A 171 -2.64 -10.15 0.58
C TYR A 171 -2.90 -11.00 1.84
N GLY A 172 -1.96 -11.06 2.78
CA GLY A 172 -2.14 -11.76 4.06
C GLY A 172 -2.15 -13.29 4.00
N HIS A 173 -1.92 -13.90 2.83
CA HIS A 173 -1.82 -15.36 2.68
C HIS A 173 -0.51 -15.92 3.22
N VAL A 174 0.59 -15.19 3.06
CA VAL A 174 1.88 -15.51 3.67
C VAL A 174 2.04 -14.69 4.95
N VAL A 175 2.23 -15.38 6.08
CA VAL A 175 2.47 -14.76 7.38
C VAL A 175 3.87 -15.14 7.87
N PRO A 176 4.72 -14.16 8.22
CA PRO A 176 6.07 -14.43 8.69
C PRO A 176 6.08 -15.09 10.07
N LEU A 177 7.12 -15.87 10.34
CA LEU A 177 7.28 -16.57 11.62
C LEU A 177 7.39 -15.58 12.81
N PRO A 178 7.01 -15.98 14.04
CA PRO A 178 6.80 -15.09 15.19
C PRO A 178 7.92 -14.10 15.62
N PRO A 179 9.23 -14.32 15.35
CA PRO A 179 10.22 -13.27 15.60
C PRO A 179 10.33 -12.23 14.46
N TRP A 180 10.02 -12.63 13.22
CA TRP A 180 10.28 -11.86 12.00
C TRP A 180 9.10 -10.99 11.55
N GLN A 181 7.98 -11.03 12.27
CA GLN A 181 6.75 -10.32 11.89
C GLN A 181 6.92 -8.82 11.67
N VAL A 182 7.85 -8.18 12.38
CA VAL A 182 8.15 -6.75 12.23
C VAL A 182 8.75 -6.40 10.86
N LEU A 183 9.39 -7.36 10.18
CA LEU A 183 10.02 -7.13 8.87
C LEU A 183 9.00 -6.81 7.78
N GLY A 184 7.81 -7.41 7.81
CA GLY A 184 6.75 -7.13 6.82
C GLY A 184 6.37 -5.64 6.78
N PRO A 185 5.91 -5.05 7.91
CA PRO A 185 5.63 -3.62 7.99
C PRO A 185 6.83 -2.71 7.68
N MET A 186 8.05 -3.12 8.05
CA MET A 186 9.26 -2.34 7.74
C MET A 186 9.54 -2.30 6.23
N THR A 187 9.35 -3.41 5.53
CA THR A 187 9.45 -3.50 4.08
C THR A 187 8.42 -2.64 3.38
N ALA A 188 7.18 -2.63 3.90
CA ALA A 188 6.14 -1.72 3.42
C ALA A 188 6.51 -0.24 3.59
N MET A 189 7.01 0.13 4.78
CA MET A 189 7.47 1.50 5.05
C MET A 189 8.62 1.92 4.12
N ASN A 190 9.57 1.01 3.86
CA ASN A 190 10.67 1.25 2.94
C ASN A 190 10.16 1.46 1.50
N GLY A 191 9.24 0.61 1.03
CA GLY A 191 8.64 0.76 -0.30
C GLY A 191 7.89 2.08 -0.47
N VAL A 192 7.04 2.47 0.50
CA VAL A 192 6.33 3.76 0.47
C VAL A 192 7.31 4.94 0.38
N LEU A 193 8.37 4.93 1.19
CA LEU A 193 9.39 5.98 1.16
C LEU A 193 10.03 6.10 -0.23
N LEU A 194 10.44 4.98 -0.83
CA LEU A 194 11.14 4.97 -2.11
C LEU A 194 10.20 5.27 -3.29
N PHE A 195 8.94 4.83 -3.27
CA PHE A 195 7.96 5.28 -4.25
C PHE A 195 7.67 6.79 -4.15
N GLY A 196 7.65 7.33 -2.92
CA GLY A 196 7.58 8.77 -2.69
C GLY A 196 8.77 9.53 -3.30
N TRP A 197 9.98 9.02 -3.10
CA TRP A 197 11.20 9.54 -3.73
C TRP A 197 11.11 9.51 -5.26
N SER A 198 10.73 8.37 -5.85
CA SER A 198 10.53 8.20 -7.30
C SER A 198 9.57 9.25 -7.87
N THR A 199 8.47 9.53 -7.17
CA THR A 199 7.48 10.54 -7.59
C THR A 199 8.10 11.94 -7.62
N ALA A 200 8.89 12.30 -6.60
CA ALA A 200 9.60 13.58 -6.56
C ALA A 200 10.61 13.71 -7.71
N VAL A 201 11.35 12.63 -8.01
CA VAL A 201 12.31 12.61 -9.13
C VAL A 201 11.60 12.72 -10.48
N LEU A 202 10.48 12.03 -10.69
CA LEU A 202 9.68 12.16 -11.91
C LEU A 202 9.17 13.58 -12.10
N PHE A 203 8.71 14.23 -11.03
CA PHE A 203 8.32 15.64 -11.07
C PHE A 203 9.49 16.53 -11.48
N GLN A 204 10.68 16.31 -10.91
CA GLN A 204 11.89 17.04 -11.29
C GLN A 204 12.25 16.85 -12.78
N VAL A 205 12.16 15.62 -13.30
CA VAL A 205 12.38 15.31 -14.72
C VAL A 205 11.35 16.04 -15.60
N MET A 206 10.07 16.02 -15.21
CA MET A 206 9.00 16.73 -15.90
C MET A 206 9.27 18.24 -15.96
N THR A 207 9.62 18.85 -14.83
CA THR A 207 9.88 20.29 -14.73
C THR A 207 11.09 20.69 -15.59
N GLU A 208 12.20 19.95 -15.53
CA GLU A 208 13.38 20.27 -16.34
C GLU A 208 13.09 20.10 -17.83
N ALA A 209 12.42 19.00 -18.21
CA ALA A 209 12.05 18.77 -19.60
C ALA A 209 11.07 19.83 -20.13
N SER A 210 10.12 20.29 -19.31
CA SER A 210 9.14 21.33 -19.69
C SER A 210 9.76 22.72 -19.83
N ARG A 211 10.71 23.07 -18.94
CA ARG A 211 11.41 24.37 -18.95
C ARG A 211 12.17 24.59 -20.26
N GLN A 212 12.71 23.53 -20.85
CA GLN A 212 13.43 23.59 -22.12
C GLN A 212 12.54 23.96 -23.33
N PHE A 213 11.21 23.88 -23.19
CA PHE A 213 10.26 24.08 -24.29
C PHE A 213 9.26 25.23 -24.07
N GLY A 214 9.47 26.08 -23.07
CA GLY A 214 8.71 27.32 -22.90
C GLY A 214 7.31 27.17 -22.29
N PHE A 215 6.98 26.00 -21.76
CA PHE A 215 5.79 25.85 -20.91
C PHE A 215 6.11 26.42 -19.52
N LYS A 216 5.67 27.67 -19.26
CA LYS A 216 5.63 28.23 -17.91
C LYS A 216 4.37 27.70 -17.22
N TYR A 217 4.54 26.90 -16.18
CA TYR A 217 3.51 26.66 -15.17
C TYR A 217 3.79 27.56 -13.97
#